data_AF-A0A1K2FZZ6-F1
#
_entry.id   AF-A0A1K2FZZ6-F1
#
_cell.length_a   1.000
_cell.length_b   1.000
_cell.length_c   1.000
_cell.angle_alpha   90.00
_cell.angle_beta   90.00
_cell.angle_gamma   90.00
#
_symmetry.space_group_name_H-M   'P 1'
#
loop_
_entity.id
_entity.type
_entity.pdbx_description
1 polymer ?
#
loop_
_entity_poly.entity_id
_entity_poly.type
_entity_poly.pdbx_seq_one_letter_code
_entity_poly.pdbx_strand_id
1 'polypeptide(L)'
;MPVSAVSSYDLFPETGWTKVYKNGKLVEKRKASTKKIDFQTKTRFDGKTRSVHGQIEATDPFCPKSGIRRAGIGVYYDARLARNGDFYVSGSARPAPDHEMYLFGYTSGSKHSTKTVYQHKMSTKAVSGLECLYSRVCEPSTISDNGGY
;
A
#
# COMPACT_ATOMS: atom_id res chain seq x y z
N MET A 1 -25.65 25.10 -2.73
CA MET A 1 -24.58 24.16 -3.15
C MET A 1 -24.24 23.32 -1.93
N PRO A 2 -24.48 22.00 -1.90
CA PRO A 2 -24.05 21.22 -0.75
C PRO A 2 -22.53 21.09 -0.81
N VAL A 3 -21.89 21.51 0.27
CA VAL A 3 -20.47 21.29 0.54
C VAL A 3 -20.30 19.77 0.57
N SER A 4 -19.59 19.22 -0.41
CA SER A 4 -19.22 17.80 -0.38
C SER A 4 -18.46 17.56 0.91
N ALA A 5 -19.06 16.81 1.83
CA ALA A 5 -18.39 16.35 3.03
C ALA A 5 -17.12 15.60 2.58
N VAL A 6 -15.97 16.15 2.95
CA VAL A 6 -14.65 15.52 2.84
C VAL A 6 -14.81 14.12 3.42
N SER A 7 -14.57 13.09 2.59
CA SER A 7 -14.77 11.71 2.99
C SER A 7 -13.87 11.43 4.20
N SER A 8 -14.32 10.66 5.19
CA SER A 8 -13.43 10.20 6.28
C SER A 8 -12.25 9.35 5.76
N TYR A 9 -12.26 9.03 4.46
CA TYR A 9 -11.22 8.32 3.74
C TYR A 9 -10.37 9.24 2.83
N ASP A 10 -10.49 10.57 2.93
CA ASP A 10 -9.48 11.51 2.44
C ASP A 10 -8.22 11.41 3.33
N LEU A 11 -7.62 10.21 3.36
CA LEU A 11 -6.40 9.94 4.08
C LEU A 11 -5.24 10.21 3.15
N PHE A 12 -4.60 11.34 3.43
CA PHE A 12 -3.29 11.68 2.90
C PHE A 12 -2.30 10.53 3.13
N PRO A 13 -1.34 10.33 2.21
CA PRO A 13 -0.30 9.34 2.42
C PRO A 13 0.39 9.51 3.78
N GLU A 14 0.36 8.48 4.64
CA GLU A 14 0.99 8.47 5.96
C GLU A 14 1.96 7.28 6.12
N THR A 15 3.02 7.51 6.91
CA THR A 15 3.92 6.47 7.39
C THR A 15 3.92 6.41 8.92
N GLY A 16 4.06 5.21 9.48
CA GLY A 16 4.25 5.00 10.91
C GLY A 16 5.59 5.53 11.45
N TRP A 17 5.74 5.50 12.78
CA TRP A 17 6.99 5.82 13.47
C TRP A 17 7.94 4.63 13.48
N THR A 18 9.15 4.79 12.95
CA THR A 18 10.25 3.85 13.19
C THR A 18 10.89 4.19 14.54
N LYS A 19 11.11 3.18 15.38
CA LYS A 19 11.67 3.30 16.74
C LYS A 19 12.88 2.40 16.89
N VAL A 20 13.96 2.94 17.46
CA VAL A 20 15.19 2.20 17.76
C VAL A 20 15.30 2.01 19.25
N TYR A 21 15.57 0.78 19.68
CA TYR A 21 15.74 0.41 21.07
C TYR A 21 17.17 -0.09 21.31
N LYS A 22 17.79 0.31 22.42
CA LYS A 22 19.09 -0.21 22.89
C LYS A 22 18.92 -0.66 24.34
N ASN A 23 19.24 -1.93 24.61
CA ASN A 23 19.06 -2.55 25.93
C ASN A 23 17.63 -2.35 26.47
N GLY A 24 16.62 -2.51 25.61
CA GLY A 24 15.20 -2.33 25.95
C GLY A 24 14.72 -0.89 26.09
N LYS A 25 15.61 0.11 26.07
CA LYS A 25 15.22 1.54 26.15
C LYS A 25 15.09 2.14 24.76
N LEU A 26 14.00 2.89 24.53
CA LEU A 26 13.83 3.70 23.32
C LEU A 26 14.91 4.76 23.27
N VAL A 27 15.75 4.74 22.24
CA VAL A 27 16.84 5.71 22.07
C VAL A 27 16.52 6.74 20.99
N GLU A 28 15.77 6.37 19.97
CA GLU A 28 15.42 7.30 18.89
C GLU A 28 14.13 6.89 18.18
N LYS A 29 13.42 7.86 17.59
CA LYS A 29 12.29 7.61 16.71
C LYS A 29 12.25 8.63 15.56
N ARG A 30 11.93 8.17 14.36
CA ARG A 30 11.80 9.00 13.14
C ARG A 30 10.64 8.52 12.28
N LYS A 31 10.03 9.41 11.50
CA LYS A 31 9.06 9.03 10.45
C LYS A 31 9.79 8.85 9.12
N ALA A 32 9.35 7.88 8.33
CA ALA A 32 9.74 7.78 6.94
C ALA A 32 9.12 8.92 6.11
N SER A 33 9.68 9.18 4.94
CA SER A 33 9.13 10.18 4.02
C SER A 33 7.93 9.60 3.25
N THR A 34 6.87 10.39 3.11
CA THR A 34 5.68 10.05 2.31
C THR A 34 5.79 10.46 0.83
N LYS A 35 6.90 11.10 0.42
CA LYS A 35 7.10 11.64 -0.94
C LYS A 35 6.96 10.64 -2.09
N LYS A 36 7.05 9.33 -1.82
CA LYS A 36 6.89 8.27 -2.83
C LYS A 36 5.64 7.42 -2.57
N ILE A 37 4.67 8.00 -1.88
CA ILE A 37 3.33 7.44 -1.75
C ILE A 37 2.44 8.35 -2.57
N ASP A 38 2.05 7.87 -3.74
CA ASP A 38 1.33 8.64 -4.73
C ASP A 38 0.26 7.79 -5.42
N PHE A 39 -0.85 8.44 -5.77
CA PHE A 39 -2.00 7.81 -6.42
C PHE A 39 -2.43 8.69 -7.58
N GLN A 40 -2.25 8.20 -8.80
CA GLN A 40 -2.51 8.95 -10.02
C GLN A 40 -3.69 8.34 -10.77
N THR A 41 -4.63 9.16 -11.20
CA THR A 41 -5.68 8.70 -12.10
C THR A 41 -5.08 8.37 -13.47
N LYS A 42 -5.26 7.13 -13.96
CA LYS A 42 -4.79 6.71 -15.28
C LYS A 42 -5.69 7.16 -16.41
N THR A 43 -6.98 7.34 -16.13
CA THR A 43 -7.98 7.70 -17.12
C THR A 43 -8.87 8.85 -16.62
N ARG A 44 -9.28 9.72 -17.54
CA ARG A 44 -10.35 10.68 -17.28
C ARG A 44 -11.64 9.90 -16.96
N PHE A 45 -12.48 10.41 -16.08
CA PHE A 45 -13.77 9.76 -15.82
C PHE A 45 -14.58 9.70 -17.09
N ASP A 46 -15.12 8.52 -17.39
CA ASP A 46 -16.13 8.31 -18.43
C ASP A 46 -17.54 8.05 -17.82
N GLY A 47 -17.69 8.16 -16.50
CA GLY A 47 -18.95 7.88 -15.78
C GLY A 47 -19.22 6.40 -15.48
N LYS A 48 -18.34 5.48 -15.92
CA LYS A 48 -18.46 4.03 -15.77
C LYS A 48 -17.22 3.44 -15.09
N THR A 49 -16.08 3.77 -15.69
CA THR A 49 -14.66 3.55 -15.48
C THR A 49 -13.92 4.40 -14.46
N ARG A 50 -13.29 3.88 -13.40
CA ARG A 50 -12.21 4.60 -12.72
C ARG A 50 -10.96 3.75 -12.72
N SER A 51 -9.84 4.31 -13.16
CA SER A 51 -8.54 3.64 -13.11
C SER A 51 -7.52 4.52 -12.39
N VAL A 52 -6.78 3.91 -11.47
CA VAL A 52 -5.72 4.55 -10.69
C VAL A 52 -4.45 3.72 -10.77
N HIS A 53 -3.33 4.41 -10.81
CA HIS A 53 -2.02 3.86 -10.53
C HIS A 53 -1.65 4.25 -9.10
N GLY A 54 -1.25 3.28 -8.29
CA GLY A 54 -0.73 3.53 -6.95
C GLY A 54 0.73 3.12 -6.84
N GLN A 55 1.53 3.98 -6.25
CA GLN A 55 2.89 3.71 -5.83
C GLN A 55 2.99 3.99 -4.34
N ILE A 56 3.51 3.03 -3.58
CA ILE A 56 3.79 3.18 -2.15
C ILE A 56 5.21 2.70 -1.91
N GLU A 57 6.16 3.62 -1.81
CA GLU A 57 7.51 3.32 -1.33
C GLU A 57 7.83 4.07 -0.04
N ALA A 58 8.35 3.34 0.94
CA ALA A 58 8.95 3.92 2.14
C ALA A 58 10.29 3.25 2.43
N THR A 59 11.28 4.03 2.85
CA THR A 59 12.60 3.55 3.26
C THR A 59 12.75 3.81 4.75
N ASP A 60 13.41 2.90 5.47
CA ASP A 60 13.71 3.10 6.88
C ASP A 60 14.50 4.42 7.06
N PRO A 61 14.01 5.38 7.88
CA PRO A 61 14.66 6.69 8.06
C PRO A 61 16.00 6.64 8.82
N PHE A 62 16.37 5.48 9.36
CA PHE A 62 17.68 5.23 9.96
C PHE A 62 18.66 4.52 9.01
N CYS A 63 18.18 3.97 7.90
CA CYS A 63 19.03 3.36 6.88
C CYS A 63 19.64 4.41 5.93
N PRO A 64 20.79 4.09 5.31
CA PRO A 64 21.34 4.89 4.22
C PRO A 64 20.34 5.06 3.07
N LYS A 65 20.37 6.24 2.42
CA LYS A 65 19.50 6.54 1.27
C LYS A 65 19.80 5.68 0.03
N SER A 66 20.98 5.08 -0.07
CA SER A 66 21.44 4.28 -1.20
C SER A 66 22.32 3.10 -0.75
N GLY A 67 22.58 2.16 -1.66
CA GLY A 67 23.46 1.00 -1.42
C GLY A 67 22.75 -0.24 -0.89
N ILE A 68 23.54 -1.29 -0.63
CA ILE A 68 23.04 -2.63 -0.25
C ILE A 68 22.32 -2.65 1.10
N ARG A 69 22.65 -1.71 2.00
CA ARG A 69 22.01 -1.55 3.31
C ARG A 69 20.75 -0.69 3.28
N ARG A 70 20.31 -0.23 2.11
CA ARG A 70 19.03 0.46 1.97
C ARG A 70 17.89 -0.54 2.18
N ALA A 71 17.18 -0.39 3.29
CA ALA A 71 15.98 -1.16 3.62
C ALA A 71 14.72 -0.36 3.30
N GLY A 72 13.76 -0.96 2.60
CA GLY A 72 12.50 -0.32 2.27
C GLY A 72 11.41 -1.28 1.83
N ILE A 73 10.19 -0.76 1.88
CA ILE A 73 8.96 -1.42 1.48
C ILE A 73 8.48 -0.76 0.19
N GLY A 74 7.75 -1.53 -0.63
CA GLY A 74 7.35 -1.08 -1.96
C GLY A 74 6.13 -1.83 -2.45
N VAL A 75 5.13 -1.10 -2.93
CA VAL A 75 4.01 -1.65 -3.70
C VAL A 75 3.77 -0.75 -4.90
N TYR A 76 3.55 -1.37 -6.06
CA TYR A 76 3.15 -0.73 -7.30
C TYR A 76 1.94 -1.46 -7.81
N TYR A 77 0.87 -0.73 -8.14
CA TYR A 77 -0.34 -1.36 -8.63
C TYR A 77 -1.12 -0.46 -9.58
N ASP A 78 -1.88 -1.11 -10.45
CA ASP A 78 -2.95 -0.52 -11.22
C ASP A 78 -4.26 -1.11 -10.73
N ALA A 79 -5.20 -0.25 -10.37
CA ALA A 79 -6.54 -0.64 -9.99
C ALA A 79 -7.56 0.00 -10.93
N ARG A 80 -8.57 -0.78 -11.32
CA ARG A 80 -9.74 -0.32 -12.04
C ARG A 80 -10.99 -0.71 -11.24
N LEU A 81 -11.91 0.22 -11.08
CA LEU A 81 -13.21 0.02 -10.45
C LEU A 81 -14.31 0.54 -11.37
N ALA A 82 -15.28 -0.31 -11.66
CA ALA A 82 -16.47 0.02 -12.43
C ALA A 82 -17.65 0.37 -11.52
N ARG A 83 -18.58 1.16 -12.05
CA ARG A 83 -19.76 1.64 -11.32
C ARG A 83 -20.67 0.51 -10.81
N ASN A 84 -20.65 -0.65 -11.47
CA ASN A 84 -21.38 -1.85 -11.05
C ASN A 84 -20.67 -2.65 -9.94
N GLY A 85 -19.51 -2.20 -9.47
CA GLY A 85 -18.73 -2.88 -8.44
C GLY A 85 -17.63 -3.80 -8.99
N ASP A 86 -17.55 -4.01 -10.31
CA ASP A 86 -16.48 -4.82 -10.89
C ASP A 86 -15.13 -4.14 -10.71
N PHE A 87 -14.14 -4.89 -10.27
CA PHE A 87 -12.79 -4.41 -10.07
C PHE A 87 -11.76 -5.31 -10.73
N TYR A 88 -10.62 -4.70 -11.00
CA TYR A 88 -9.42 -5.36 -11.44
C TYR A 88 -8.23 -4.68 -10.76
N VAL A 89 -7.35 -5.47 -10.14
CA VAL A 89 -6.10 -4.99 -9.55
C VAL A 89 -4.96 -5.83 -10.10
N SER A 90 -3.90 -5.18 -10.58
CA SER A 90 -2.66 -5.84 -10.94
C SER A 90 -1.45 -5.04 -10.47
N GLY A 91 -0.31 -5.71 -10.29
CA GLY A 91 0.89 -5.02 -9.83
C GLY A 91 1.92 -5.93 -9.22
N SER A 92 2.76 -5.35 -8.37
CA SER A 92 3.79 -6.05 -7.62
C SER A 92 3.99 -5.43 -6.26
N ALA A 93 4.23 -6.26 -5.25
CA ALA A 93 4.65 -5.84 -3.93
C ALA A 93 6.01 -6.43 -3.59
N ARG A 94 6.76 -5.77 -2.70
CA ARG A 94 7.89 -6.44 -2.07
C ARG A 94 7.37 -7.60 -1.22
N PRO A 95 8.13 -8.70 -1.07
CA PRO A 95 7.65 -9.86 -0.33
C PRO A 95 7.70 -9.66 1.20
N ALA A 96 8.26 -8.55 1.67
CA ALA A 96 8.21 -8.12 3.06
C ALA A 96 7.96 -6.61 3.14
N PRO A 97 7.21 -6.14 4.16
CA PRO A 97 6.49 -6.90 5.18
C PRO A 97 5.15 -7.45 4.64
N ASP A 98 4.18 -7.69 5.53
CA ASP A 98 2.81 -7.97 5.14
C ASP A 98 2.22 -6.81 4.32
N HIS A 99 1.40 -7.16 3.32
CA HIS A 99 0.72 -6.21 2.45
C HIS A 99 -0.75 -6.56 2.35
N GLU A 100 -1.62 -5.57 2.55
CA GLU A 100 -3.07 -5.74 2.47
C GLU A 100 -3.67 -4.62 1.64
N MET A 101 -4.62 -4.96 0.78
CA MET A 101 -5.41 -4.01 0.00
C MET A 101 -6.88 -4.35 0.13
N TYR A 102 -7.68 -3.30 0.32
CA TYR A 102 -9.11 -3.40 0.48
C TYR A 102 -9.81 -2.44 -0.47
N LEU A 103 -10.93 -2.88 -1.00
CA LEU A 103 -11.93 -1.99 -1.58
C LEU A 103 -12.99 -1.69 -0.53
N PHE A 104 -13.45 -0.44 -0.53
CA PHE A 104 -14.52 0.04 0.33
C PHE A 104 -15.67 0.51 -0.55
N GLY A 105 -16.86 -0.02 -0.31
CA GLY A 105 -18.06 0.30 -1.08
C GLY A 105 -19.24 0.64 -0.18
N TYR A 106 -20.14 1.49 -0.69
CA TYR A 106 -21.45 1.72 -0.11
C TYR A 106 -22.45 0.81 -0.80
N THR A 107 -23.06 -0.13 -0.07
CA THR A 107 -24.22 -0.88 -0.57
C THR A 107 -25.49 -0.03 -0.46
N SER A 108 -26.52 -0.34 -1.26
CA SER A 108 -27.82 0.33 -1.20
C SER A 108 -28.39 0.23 0.22
N GLY A 109 -28.39 1.36 0.95
CA GLY A 109 -28.81 1.42 2.35
C GLY A 109 -27.72 1.81 3.36
N SER A 110 -26.60 2.38 2.93
CA SER A 110 -25.53 2.94 3.82
C SER A 110 -24.72 1.89 4.59
N LYS A 111 -24.90 0.59 4.31
CA LYS A 111 -24.05 -0.45 4.87
C LYS A 111 -22.68 -0.41 4.18
N HIS A 112 -21.67 -0.12 4.97
CA HIS A 112 -20.26 -0.25 4.59
C HIS A 112 -19.92 -1.73 4.50
N SER A 113 -19.41 -2.14 3.34
CA SER A 113 -18.79 -3.45 3.17
C SER A 113 -17.36 -3.27 2.72
N THR A 114 -16.46 -4.09 3.26
CA THR A 114 -15.04 -4.10 2.94
C THR A 114 -14.72 -5.42 2.26
N LYS A 115 -14.07 -5.36 1.10
CA LYS A 115 -13.60 -6.55 0.38
C LYS A 115 -12.08 -6.52 0.32
N THR A 116 -11.45 -7.57 0.85
CA THR A 116 -10.02 -7.80 0.67
C THR A 116 -9.77 -8.16 -0.79
N VAL A 117 -8.91 -7.42 -1.47
CA VAL A 117 -8.53 -7.66 -2.88
C VAL A 117 -7.08 -8.10 -3.04
N TYR A 118 -6.27 -7.92 -1.99
CA TYR A 118 -4.94 -8.48 -1.91
C TYR A 118 -4.57 -8.67 -0.45
N GLN A 119 -4.03 -9.85 -0.13
CA GLN A 119 -3.41 -10.10 1.14
C GLN A 119 -2.17 -10.95 0.89
N HIS A 120 -1.02 -10.38 1.23
CA HIS A 120 0.25 -11.07 1.24
C HIS A 120 0.78 -11.06 2.65
N LYS A 121 1.01 -12.26 3.19
CA LYS A 121 1.70 -12.44 4.46
C LYS A 121 3.14 -12.83 4.18
N MET A 122 4.04 -12.09 4.77
CA MET A 122 5.46 -12.37 4.79
C MET A 122 5.69 -13.78 5.35
N SER A 123 6.37 -14.64 4.59
CA SER A 123 6.70 -16.00 5.04
C SER A 123 7.73 -15.93 6.17
N THR A 124 7.41 -16.55 7.30
CA THR A 124 8.31 -16.70 8.46
C THR A 124 9.26 -17.88 8.32
N LYS A 125 9.19 -18.66 7.22
CA LYS A 125 9.93 -19.92 7.05
C LYS A 125 11.34 -19.77 6.47
N ALA A 126 11.73 -18.59 5.99
CA ALA A 126 13.12 -18.28 5.64
C ALA A 126 13.76 -17.48 6.79
N VAL A 127 15.02 -17.75 7.09
CA VAL A 127 15.75 -17.29 8.29
C VAL A 127 15.72 -15.77 8.52
N SER A 128 15.42 -14.92 7.54
CA SER A 128 14.79 -13.63 7.85
C SER A 128 14.07 -13.07 6.62
N GLY A 129 12.75 -13.18 6.50
CA GLY A 129 12.06 -12.46 5.42
C GLY A 129 12.35 -10.94 5.43
N LEU A 130 12.88 -10.40 6.54
CA LEU A 130 13.34 -9.02 6.68
C LEU A 130 14.52 -8.69 5.75
N GLU A 131 15.30 -9.68 5.32
CA GLU A 131 16.31 -9.48 4.29
C GLU A 131 15.71 -8.96 2.98
N CYS A 132 14.46 -9.31 2.69
CA CYS A 132 13.74 -8.80 1.53
C CYS A 132 13.42 -7.29 1.61
N LEU A 133 13.59 -6.66 2.77
CA LEU A 133 13.55 -5.20 2.87
C LEU A 133 14.74 -4.57 2.14
N TYR A 134 15.88 -5.27 2.05
CA TYR A 134 17.04 -4.79 1.32
C TYR A 134 16.84 -4.94 -0.19
N SER A 135 17.15 -3.88 -0.94
CA SER A 135 16.66 -3.64 -2.31
C SER A 135 17.00 -4.66 -3.42
N ARG A 136 17.59 -5.82 -3.11
CA ARG A 136 18.05 -6.81 -4.11
C ARG A 136 17.96 -8.27 -3.67
N VAL A 137 17.41 -8.56 -2.50
CA VAL A 137 17.51 -9.93 -1.95
C VAL A 137 16.39 -10.84 -2.45
N CYS A 138 15.22 -10.29 -2.76
CA CYS A 138 14.04 -11.10 -3.05
C CYS A 138 13.25 -10.58 -4.26
N GLU A 139 12.72 -11.53 -5.03
CA GLU A 139 11.79 -11.24 -6.12
C GLU A 139 10.47 -10.66 -5.57
N PRO A 140 9.91 -9.63 -6.22
CA PRO A 140 8.59 -9.10 -5.88
C PRO A 140 7.48 -10.15 -5.99
N SER A 141 6.47 -10.07 -5.13
CA SER A 141 5.23 -10.83 -5.27
C SER A 141 4.31 -10.15 -6.28
N THR A 142 3.62 -10.94 -7.10
CA THR A 142 2.64 -10.44 -8.06
C THR A 142 1.32 -10.13 -7.35
N ILE A 143 0.73 -8.98 -7.67
CA ILE A 143 -0.66 -8.66 -7.35
C ILE A 143 -1.47 -8.94 -8.61
N SER A 144 -2.51 -9.77 -8.50
CA SER A 144 -3.46 -10.02 -9.57
C SER A 144 -4.77 -10.51 -8.96
N ASP A 145 -5.78 -9.65 -8.95
CA ASP A 145 -7.12 -10.02 -8.50
C ASP A 145 -8.19 -9.31 -9.34
N ASN A 146 -9.36 -9.92 -9.46
CA ASN A 146 -10.52 -9.35 -10.10
C ASN A 146 -11.80 -9.93 -9.51
N GLY A 147 -12.90 -9.18 -9.59
CA GLY A 147 -14.20 -9.66 -9.15
C GLY A 147 -15.25 -8.57 -9.11
N GLY A 148 -16.44 -8.93 -8.64
CA GLY A 148 -17.55 -8.00 -8.39
C GLY A 148 -17.71 -7.70 -6.90
N TYR A 149 -18.43 -6.62 -6.59
CA TYR A 149 -18.86 -6.25 -5.25
C TYR A 149 -20.26 -6.75 -4.95
#